data_AF-A0A935NXN8-F1
#
_entry.id   AF-A0A935NXN8-F1
#
_cell.length_a   1.000
_cell.length_b   1.000
_cell.length_c   1.000
_cell.angle_alpha   90.00
_cell.angle_beta   90.00
_cell.angle_gamma   90.00
#
_symmetry.space_group_name_H-M   'P 1'
#
loop_
_entity.id
_entity.type
_entity.pdbx_description
1 polymer ?
#
loop_
_entity_poly.entity_id
_entity_poly.type
_entity_poly.pdbx_seq_one_letter_code
_entity_poly.pdbx_strand_id
1 'polypeptide(L)'
;MDDANTDTAQLGELVSYLPPRIWYLTSNGQDMWCRRPYGFLFSTGEAAEVFAKAMGTGDALFAVGLDAGALISDEMLAGLRSSEVTRLFIDPSIDAATGDVHGKILRLAPMN
;
A
#
# COMPACT_ATOMS: atom_id res chain seq x y z
N MET A 1 -14.24 17.70 -17.46
CA MET A 1 -13.03 18.05 -16.69
C MET A 1 -13.36 17.65 -15.27
N ASP A 2 -13.46 16.34 -15.02
CA ASP A 2 -14.16 15.80 -13.83
C ASP A 2 -13.59 14.45 -13.33
N ASP A 3 -12.50 13.95 -13.93
CA ASP A 3 -11.97 12.63 -13.59
C ASP A 3 -11.26 12.61 -12.22
N ALA A 4 -10.53 13.68 -11.89
CA ALA A 4 -9.77 13.76 -10.63
C ALA A 4 -10.64 13.74 -9.36
N ASN A 5 -11.89 14.22 -9.44
CA ASN A 5 -12.79 14.25 -8.29
C ASN A 5 -13.41 12.88 -7.98
N THR A 6 -13.54 12.03 -9.00
CA THR A 6 -14.11 10.68 -8.85
C THR A 6 -13.10 9.72 -8.22
N ASP A 7 -11.82 9.85 -8.57
CA ASP A 7 -10.74 9.03 -8.02
C ASP A 7 -10.50 9.28 -6.53
N THR A 8 -10.49 10.55 -6.11
CA THR A 8 -10.33 10.91 -4.70
C THR A 8 -11.53 10.49 -3.87
N ALA A 9 -12.74 10.54 -4.44
CA ALA A 9 -13.96 10.06 -3.77
C ALA A 9 -13.96 8.53 -3.58
N GLN A 10 -13.57 7.76 -4.60
CA GLN A 10 -13.40 6.31 -4.48
C GLN A 10 -12.30 5.94 -3.49
N LEU A 11 -11.19 6.67 -3.49
CA LEU A 11 -10.11 6.45 -2.53
C LEU A 11 -10.53 6.81 -1.11
N GLY A 12 -11.29 7.89 -0.91
CA GLY A 12 -11.85 8.26 0.39
C GLY A 12 -12.83 7.21 0.95
N GLU A 13 -13.67 6.65 0.09
CA GLU A 13 -14.53 5.51 0.44
C GLU A 13 -13.69 4.27 0.80
N LEU A 14 -12.59 4.04 0.09
CA LEU A 14 -11.68 2.92 0.38
C LEU A 14 -10.91 3.11 1.69
N VAL A 15 -10.49 4.33 2.01
CA VAL A 15 -9.91 4.70 3.31
C VAL A 15 -10.92 4.50 4.45
N SER A 16 -12.23 4.68 4.20
CA SER A 16 -13.25 4.43 5.22
C SER A 16 -13.33 2.97 5.67
N TYR A 17 -12.81 2.03 4.86
CA TYR A 17 -12.70 0.62 5.21
C TYR A 17 -11.35 0.25 5.86
N LEU A 18 -10.41 1.18 5.93
CA LEU A 18 -9.12 0.97 6.58
C LEU A 18 -9.24 1.22 8.08
N PRO A 19 -8.47 0.49 8.91
CA PRO A 19 -8.33 0.86 10.31
C PRO A 19 -7.76 2.28 10.42
N PRO A 20 -8.01 2.99 11.54
CA PRO A 20 -7.54 4.37 11.72
C PRO A 20 -6.03 4.54 11.49
N ARG A 21 -5.27 3.50 11.81
CA ARG A 21 -3.83 3.42 11.60
C ARG A 21 -3.51 2.27 10.66
N ILE A 22 -2.72 2.56 9.64
CA ILE A 22 -2.21 1.58 8.68
C ILE A 22 -0.69 1.58 8.70
N TRP A 23 -0.11 0.51 8.20
CA TRP A 23 1.32 0.30 8.18
C TRP A 23 1.77 0.01 6.76
N TYR A 24 2.98 0.45 6.42
CA TYR A 24 3.64 0.15 5.17
C TYR A 24 5.10 -0.21 5.44
N LEU A 25 5.73 -0.90 4.48
CA LEU A 25 7.13 -1.29 4.57
C LEU A 25 8.02 -0.23 3.95
N THR A 26 9.18 0.03 4.55
CA THR A 26 10.17 0.98 4.03
C THR A 26 11.58 0.53 4.41
N SER A 27 12.57 0.92 3.60
CA SER A 27 14.00 0.75 3.89
C SER A 27 14.67 2.03 4.42
N ASN A 28 14.02 3.19 4.25
CA ASN A 28 14.58 4.51 4.59
C ASN A 28 13.71 5.33 5.57
N GLY A 29 12.54 4.80 5.94
CA GLY A 29 11.61 5.46 6.87
C GLY A 29 10.67 6.46 6.22
N GLN A 30 10.77 6.67 4.90
CA GLN A 30 10.00 7.67 4.15
C GLN A 30 9.25 7.04 2.99
N ASP A 31 9.98 6.38 2.09
CA ASP A 31 9.42 5.84 0.87
C ASP A 31 8.84 4.46 1.11
N MET A 32 7.61 4.26 0.64
CA MET A 32 7.00 2.94 0.67
C MET A 32 7.75 2.00 -0.28
N TRP A 33 8.25 0.92 0.29
CA TRP A 33 8.77 -0.20 -0.47
C TRP A 33 7.63 -0.83 -1.28
N CYS A 34 7.87 -0.97 -2.58
CA CYS A 34 6.90 -1.48 -3.53
C CYS A 34 7.54 -2.56 -4.40
N ARG A 35 6.78 -3.59 -4.75
CA ARG A 35 7.14 -4.54 -5.81
C ARG A 35 6.29 -4.23 -7.03
N ARG A 36 6.72 -3.26 -7.83
CA ARG A 36 5.96 -2.72 -8.97
C ARG A 36 5.30 -3.83 -9.81
N PRO A 37 4.01 -3.69 -10.17
CA PRO A 37 3.15 -2.52 -9.96
C PRO A 37 2.41 -2.50 -8.60
N TYR A 38 2.88 -3.27 -7.61
CA TYR A 38 2.20 -3.52 -6.35
C TYR A 38 2.80 -2.74 -5.17
N GLY A 39 1.93 -2.11 -4.38
CA GLY A 39 2.23 -1.63 -3.03
C GLY A 39 1.47 -2.44 -1.98
N PHE A 40 1.89 -2.34 -0.72
CA PHE A 40 1.38 -3.18 0.36
C PHE A 40 1.08 -2.34 1.59
N LEU A 41 -0.15 -2.44 2.08
CA LEU A 41 -0.64 -1.80 3.30
C LEU A 41 -1.13 -2.86 4.26
N PHE A 42 -0.92 -2.61 5.56
CA PHE A 42 -1.23 -3.56 6.63
C PHE A 42 -2.02 -2.88 7.73
N SER A 43 -2.92 -3.62 8.37
CA SER A 43 -3.68 -3.18 9.54
C SER A 43 -2.82 -3.14 10.80
N THR A 44 -1.73 -3.90 10.85
CA THR A 44 -0.80 -3.94 11.99
C THR A 44 0.66 -3.96 11.53
N GLY A 45 1.57 -3.43 12.37
CA GLY A 45 3.00 -3.48 12.11
C GLY A 45 3.56 -4.90 12.14
N GLU A 46 3.00 -5.76 12.99
CA GLU A 46 3.37 -7.17 13.05
C GLU A 46 3.07 -7.90 11.73
N ALA A 47 1.88 -7.68 11.13
CA ALA A 47 1.54 -8.26 9.84
C ALA A 47 2.51 -7.79 8.73
N ALA A 48 2.89 -6.52 8.74
CA ALA A 48 3.87 -5.97 7.81
C ALA A 48 5.24 -6.65 7.96
N GLU A 49 5.75 -6.79 9.18
CA GLU A 49 7.04 -7.43 9.44
C GLU A 49 7.05 -8.92 9.08
N VAL A 50 5.96 -9.63 9.37
CA VAL A 50 5.79 -11.05 8.97
C VAL A 50 5.82 -11.15 7.45
N PHE A 51 5.09 -10.28 6.75
CA PHE A 51 5.08 -10.25 5.28
C PHE A 51 6.47 -9.94 4.70
N ALA A 52 7.19 -8.95 5.26
CA ALA A 52 8.54 -8.61 4.84
C ALA A 52 9.52 -9.80 4.94
N LYS A 53 9.47 -10.53 6.06
CA LYS A 53 10.26 -11.74 6.27
C LYS A 53 9.93 -12.82 5.24
N ALA A 54 8.64 -13.02 4.97
CA ALA A 54 8.18 -14.03 4.01
C ALA A 54 8.53 -13.68 2.55
N MET A 55 8.55 -12.40 2.18
CA MET A 55 8.96 -11.93 0.85
C MET A 55 10.44 -12.16 0.54
N GLY A 56 11.30 -12.25 1.58
CA GLY A 56 12.73 -12.50 1.40
C GLY A 56 13.43 -11.43 0.55
N THR A 57 13.10 -10.16 0.77
CA THR A 57 13.49 -9.04 -0.12
C THR A 57 14.99 -8.75 -0.16
N GLY A 58 15.79 -9.31 0.75
CA GLY A 58 17.23 -9.03 0.89
C GLY A 58 17.54 -7.68 1.53
N ASP A 59 16.57 -6.76 1.54
CA ASP A 59 16.64 -5.46 2.18
C ASP A 59 16.17 -5.52 3.64
N ALA A 60 16.78 -4.68 4.50
CA ALA A 60 16.28 -4.45 5.85
C ALA A 60 15.03 -3.56 5.80
N LEU A 61 13.87 -4.19 5.59
CA LEU A 61 12.57 -3.51 5.64
C LEU A 61 12.03 -3.48 7.06
N PHE A 62 11.44 -2.35 7.43
CA PHE A 62 10.70 -2.19 8.70
C PHE A 62 9.36 -1.52 8.46
N ALA A 63 8.44 -1.74 9.40
CA ALA A 63 7.08 -1.24 9.30
C ALA A 63 6.97 0.18 9.88
N VAL A 64 6.41 1.11 9.12
CA VAL A 64 6.08 2.46 9.59
C VAL A 64 4.56 2.63 9.58
N GLY A 65 4.02 3.02 10.73
CA GLY A 65 2.59 3.23 10.90
C GLY A 65 2.19 4.69 10.72
N LEU A 66 1.18 4.96 9.89
CA LEU A 66 0.60 6.27 9.63
C LEU A 66 -0.92 6.26 9.79
N ASP A 67 -1.51 7.43 9.98
CA ASP A 67 -2.97 7.57 9.99
C ASP A 67 -3.54 7.32 8.59
N ALA A 68 -4.60 6.52 8.48
CA ALA A 68 -5.16 6.15 7.18
C ALA A 68 -5.60 7.36 6.34
N GLY A 69 -6.00 8.46 6.99
CA GLY A 69 -6.29 9.73 6.32
C GLY A 69 -5.08 10.39 5.68
N ALA A 70 -3.84 10.06 6.05
CA ALA A 70 -2.65 10.54 5.38
C ALA A 70 -2.40 9.81 4.04
N LEU A 71 -3.03 8.66 3.80
CA LEU A 71 -2.96 7.94 2.52
C LEU A 71 -3.61 8.73 1.37
N ILE A 72 -4.65 9.49 1.67
CA ILE A 72 -5.33 10.38 0.71
C ILE A 72 -4.65 11.75 0.61
N SER A 73 -3.51 11.94 1.26
CA SER A 73 -2.75 13.18 1.07
C SER A 73 -2.23 13.27 -0.36
N ASP A 74 -2.26 14.47 -0.92
CA ASP A 74 -1.77 14.72 -2.28
C ASP A 74 -0.30 14.32 -2.44
N GLU A 75 0.49 14.43 -1.36
CA GLU A 75 1.90 14.04 -1.32
C GLU A 75 2.09 12.53 -1.47
N MET A 76 1.36 11.74 -0.68
CA MET A 76 1.44 10.28 -0.74
C MET A 76 0.91 9.75 -2.08
N LEU A 77 -0.17 10.35 -2.59
CA LEU A 77 -0.68 10.05 -3.92
C LEU A 77 0.29 10.45 -5.02
N ALA A 78 0.98 11.58 -4.91
CA ALA A 78 2.03 11.97 -5.86
C ALA A 78 3.23 11.00 -5.83
N GLY A 79 3.62 10.51 -4.65
CA GLY A 79 4.65 9.47 -4.50
C GLY A 79 4.24 8.14 -5.13
N LEU A 80 2.99 7.72 -4.93
CA LEU A 80 2.41 6.54 -5.59
C LEU A 80 2.34 6.69 -7.11
N ARG A 81 1.90 7.87 -7.60
CA ARG A 81 1.88 8.20 -9.03
C ARG A 81 3.27 8.12 -9.65
N SER A 82 4.29 8.61 -8.95
CA SER A 82 5.67 8.63 -9.42
C SER A 82 6.36 7.25 -9.37
N SER A 83 5.80 6.29 -8.61
CA SER A 83 6.37 4.95 -8.41
C SER A 83 5.76 3.87 -9.29
N GLU A 84 4.94 4.24 -10.29
CA GLU A 84 4.25 3.31 -11.21
C GLU A 84 3.39 2.25 -10.49
N VAL A 85 3.03 2.50 -9.23
CA VAL A 85 2.15 1.62 -8.45
C VAL A 85 0.72 1.84 -8.92
N THR A 86 0.03 0.76 -9.28
CA THR A 86 -1.37 0.82 -9.73
C THR A 86 -2.29 -0.04 -8.87
N ARG A 87 -1.72 -0.85 -7.97
CA ARG A 87 -2.44 -1.81 -7.13
C ARG A 87 -1.87 -1.81 -5.72
N LEU A 88 -2.72 -1.55 -4.74
CA LEU A 88 -2.38 -1.63 -3.32
C LEU A 88 -3.07 -2.86 -2.74
N PHE A 89 -2.28 -3.80 -2.24
CA PHE A 89 -2.81 -4.90 -1.43
C PHE A 89 -3.03 -4.42 -0.01
N ILE A 90 -4.18 -4.77 0.56
CA ILE A 90 -4.52 -4.53 1.97
C ILE A 90 -4.47 -5.87 2.70
N ASP A 91 -3.66 -5.94 3.75
CA ASP A 91 -3.36 -7.15 4.53
C ASP A 91 -3.06 -8.37 3.65
N PRO A 92 -2.06 -8.27 2.75
CA PRO A 92 -1.70 -9.38 1.90
C PRO A 92 -1.17 -10.57 2.70
N SER A 93 -1.45 -11.76 2.19
CA SER A 93 -0.86 -13.03 2.63
C SER A 93 -0.14 -13.69 1.46
N ILE A 94 0.96 -14.39 1.74
CA ILE A 94 1.72 -15.13 0.73
C ILE A 94 1.34 -16.61 0.83
N ASP A 95 0.94 -17.21 -0.28
CA ASP A 95 0.80 -18.66 -0.39
C ASP A 95 2.19 -19.29 -0.29
N ALA A 96 2.41 -20.12 0.73
CA ALA A 96 3.73 -20.73 0.98
C ALA A 96 4.10 -21.82 -0.04
N ALA A 97 3.14 -22.40 -0.75
CA ALA A 97 3.36 -23.44 -1.74
C ALA A 97 3.68 -22.86 -3.13
N THR A 98 3.03 -21.76 -3.51
CA THR A 98 3.19 -21.15 -4.84
C THR A 98 4.02 -19.86 -4.84
N GLY A 99 4.08 -19.16 -3.70
CA GLY A 99 4.65 -17.82 -3.59
C GLY A 99 3.71 -16.71 -4.04
N ASP A 100 2.46 -17.02 -4.34
CA ASP A 100 1.47 -16.03 -4.80
C ASP A 100 1.02 -15.11 -3.66
N VAL A 101 0.76 -13.85 -4.00
CA VAL A 101 0.24 -12.87 -3.04
C VAL A 101 -1.27 -12.72 -3.19
N HIS A 102 -1.99 -12.96 -2.11
CA HIS A 102 -3.45 -12.83 -2.03
C HIS A 102 -3.83 -11.72 -1.05
N GLY A 103 -4.95 -11.06 -1.30
CA GLY A 103 -5.47 -10.02 -0.41
C GLY A 103 -6.51 -9.15 -1.11
N LYS A 104 -7.10 -8.21 -0.36
CA LYS A 104 -7.98 -7.21 -0.94
C LYS A 104 -7.12 -6.24 -1.77
N ILE A 105 -7.49 -6.01 -3.02
CA ILE A 105 -6.75 -5.12 -3.92
C ILE A 105 -7.54 -3.84 -4.11
N LEU A 106 -6.93 -2.74 -3.71
CA LEU A 106 -7.31 -1.39 -4.11
C LEU A 106 -6.61 -1.08 -5.44
N ARG A 107 -7.40 -0.77 -6.47
CA ARG A 107 -6.87 -0.34 -7.77
C ARG A 107 -6.81 1.18 -7.77
N LEU A 108 -5.63 1.72 -8.04
CA LEU A 108 -5.47 3.13 -8.35
C LEU A 108 -5.91 3.29 -9.81
N ALA A 109 -6.82 4.22 -10.08
CA ALA A 109 -7.29 4.45 -11.45
C ALA A 109 -6.10 4.74 -12.38
N PRO A 110 -6.13 4.26 -13.64
CA PRO A 110 -5.15 4.67 -14.63
C PRO A 110 -5.31 6.17 -14.83
N MET A 111 -4.29 6.93 -14.44
CA MET A 111 -4.26 8.36 -14.73
C MET A 111 -3.81 8.52 -16.18
N ASN A 112 -4.76 8.77 -17.06
CA ASN A 112 -4.48 9.26 -18.41
C ASN A 112 -3.84 10.65 -18.36
#